data_AF-A0A3N5FRJ3-F1
#
_entry.id   AF-A0A3N5FRJ3-F1
#
_cell.length_a   1.000
_cell.length_b   1.000
_cell.length_c   1.000
_cell.angle_alpha   90.00
_cell.angle_beta   90.00
_cell.angle_gamma   90.00
#
_symmetry.space_group_name_H-M   'P 1'
#
loop_
_entity.id
_entity.type
_entity.pdbx_description
1 polymer ?
#
loop_
_entity_poly.entity_id
_entity_poly.type
_entity_poly.pdbx_seq_one_letter_code
_entity_poly.pdbx_strand_id
1 'polypeptide(L)'
;MRLRLFVALALLLAAGRGRADEKSSELRVPVKFDAPGKGFVSLALVDKDGVHVRTLLSAKPVEKGAQSVPWDGTTDLGVPVGAGTYRVKAVFFETPPSLDFVMKVGKSGNPPWQTADGKGSWGGNLGGPAGLCSNGKSIVMVWSCVEDHAITGVQQMDA
;
A
#
# COMPACT_ATOMS: atom_id res chain seq x y z
N MET A 1 -19.39 20.19 64.31
CA MET A 1 -18.48 20.13 63.13
C MET A 1 -18.21 18.67 62.79
N ARG A 2 -18.79 18.18 61.68
CA ARG A 2 -18.37 17.05 60.82
C ARG A 2 -19.52 16.76 59.86
N LEU A 3 -19.52 17.48 58.75
CA LEU A 3 -20.46 17.33 57.64
C LEU A 3 -20.11 16.04 56.88
N ARG A 4 -21.02 15.06 56.84
CA ARG A 4 -20.86 13.85 56.02
C ARG A 4 -21.55 14.12 54.68
N LEU A 5 -20.75 14.36 53.65
CA LEU A 5 -21.23 14.55 52.29
C LEU A 5 -21.62 13.17 51.71
N PHE A 6 -22.91 12.98 51.44
CA PHE A 6 -23.42 11.88 50.64
C PHE A 6 -23.19 12.21 49.17
N VAL A 7 -22.50 11.33 48.43
CA VAL A 7 -22.49 11.35 46.97
C VAL A 7 -23.07 10.02 46.50
N ALA A 8 -24.35 10.03 46.13
CA ALA A 8 -24.97 8.92 45.41
C ALA A 8 -24.75 9.15 43.91
N LEU A 9 -23.87 8.34 43.31
CA LEU A 9 -23.65 8.33 41.87
C LEU A 9 -24.73 7.48 41.21
N ALA A 10 -25.75 8.12 40.64
CA ALA A 10 -26.76 7.45 39.84
C ALA A 10 -26.20 7.21 38.41
N LEU A 11 -25.80 5.98 38.12
CA LEU A 11 -25.51 5.52 36.76
C LEU A 11 -26.83 5.24 36.03
N LEU A 12 -27.26 6.19 35.19
CA LEU A 12 -28.26 5.92 34.16
C LEU A 12 -27.56 5.19 32.99
N LEU A 13 -27.58 3.85 33.02
CA LEU A 13 -27.45 3.07 31.78
C LEU A 13 -28.79 3.13 31.04
N ALA A 14 -28.97 4.16 30.21
CA ALA A 14 -29.86 4.03 29.07
C ALA A 14 -29.15 3.11 28.07
N ALA A 15 -29.31 1.79 28.26
CA ALA A 15 -29.02 0.82 27.22
C ALA A 15 -30.03 1.03 26.10
N GLY A 16 -29.74 1.98 25.22
CA GLY A 16 -30.28 1.97 23.87
C GLY A 16 -29.89 0.62 23.28
N ARG A 17 -30.84 -0.32 23.25
CA ARG A 17 -30.77 -1.49 22.38
C ARG A 17 -30.78 -0.95 20.96
N GLY A 18 -29.60 -0.57 20.47
CA GLY A 18 -29.33 -0.48 19.04
C GLY A 18 -29.76 -1.82 18.47
N ARG A 19 -30.85 -1.76 17.70
CA ARG A 19 -31.43 -2.87 16.97
C ARG A 19 -30.27 -3.61 16.27
N ALA A 20 -30.13 -4.89 16.60
CA ALA A 20 -29.14 -5.75 16.00
C ALA A 20 -29.26 -5.67 14.48
N ASP A 21 -28.26 -5.03 13.88
CA ASP A 21 -27.71 -5.24 12.55
C ASP A 21 -28.63 -6.00 11.58
N GLU A 22 -29.65 -5.31 11.06
CA GLU A 22 -30.18 -5.69 9.75
C GLU A 22 -28.99 -5.54 8.80
N LYS A 23 -28.42 -6.67 8.33
CA LYS A 23 -27.36 -6.70 7.33
C LYS A 23 -27.81 -5.87 6.14
N SER A 24 -27.44 -4.59 6.16
CA SER A 24 -27.60 -3.69 5.03
C SER A 24 -26.97 -4.43 3.85
N SER A 25 -27.75 -4.69 2.81
CA SER A 25 -27.20 -5.21 1.56
C SER A 25 -26.00 -4.36 1.22
N GLU A 26 -24.79 -4.93 1.25
CA GLU A 26 -23.58 -4.17 1.02
C GLU A 26 -23.72 -3.49 -0.34
N LEU A 27 -23.91 -2.17 -0.36
CA LEU A 27 -24.08 -1.44 -1.59
C LEU A 27 -22.78 -1.59 -2.37
N ARG A 28 -22.83 -2.30 -3.49
CA ARG A 28 -21.69 -2.44 -4.41
C ARG A 28 -21.92 -1.54 -5.61
N VAL A 29 -21.06 -0.54 -5.78
CA VAL A 29 -21.09 0.39 -6.92
C VAL A 29 -20.52 -0.34 -8.13
N PRO A 30 -21.28 -0.52 -9.23
CA PRO A 30 -20.76 -1.20 -10.41
C PRO A 30 -19.82 -0.27 -11.20
N VAL A 31 -18.55 -0.63 -11.26
CA VAL A 31 -17.53 0.07 -12.04
C VAL A 31 -17.44 -0.55 -13.42
N LYS A 32 -17.90 0.17 -14.44
CA LYS A 32 -17.98 -0.30 -15.83
C LYS A 32 -16.69 -0.06 -16.59
N PHE A 33 -16.33 -0.98 -17.48
CA PHE A 33 -15.24 -0.85 -18.45
C PHE A 33 -15.54 -1.65 -19.71
N ASP A 34 -14.84 -1.37 -20.81
CA ASP A 34 -14.95 -2.11 -22.07
C ASP A 34 -13.57 -2.66 -22.46
N ALA A 35 -13.50 -3.97 -22.68
CA ALA A 35 -12.27 -4.63 -23.10
C ALA A 35 -12.23 -4.72 -24.64
N PRO A 36 -11.15 -4.23 -25.30
CA PRO A 36 -11.09 -4.20 -26.77
C PRO A 36 -10.98 -5.61 -27.41
N GLY A 37 -10.56 -6.61 -26.63
CA GLY A 37 -10.33 -7.98 -27.06
C GLY A 37 -10.27 -8.95 -25.88
N LYS A 38 -10.03 -10.24 -26.19
CA LYS A 38 -9.66 -11.23 -25.19
C LYS A 38 -8.22 -10.96 -24.74
N GLY A 39 -7.99 -10.88 -23.43
CA GLY A 39 -6.68 -10.53 -22.87
C GLY A 39 -6.73 -10.38 -21.36
N PHE A 40 -6.00 -9.38 -20.83
CA PHE A 40 -5.89 -9.11 -19.41
C PHE A 40 -6.10 -7.63 -19.13
N VAL A 41 -6.74 -7.29 -18.02
CA VAL A 41 -6.97 -5.90 -17.60
C VAL A 41 -6.45 -5.66 -16.19
N SER A 42 -5.73 -4.56 -16.02
CA SER A 42 -5.53 -3.92 -14.73
C SER A 42 -6.41 -2.68 -14.66
N LEU A 43 -7.14 -2.51 -13.56
CA LEU A 43 -8.12 -1.43 -13.38
C LEU A 43 -7.97 -0.81 -12.00
N ALA A 44 -7.82 0.51 -11.95
CA ALA A 44 -7.77 1.30 -10.74
C ALA A 44 -8.77 2.46 -10.79
N LEU A 45 -9.25 2.87 -9.62
CA LEU A 45 -10.00 4.10 -9.42
C LEU A 45 -9.06 5.21 -9.00
N VAL A 46 -9.25 6.38 -9.61
CA VAL A 46 -8.61 7.63 -9.21
C VAL A 46 -9.65 8.69 -8.88
N ASP A 47 -9.29 9.61 -7.99
CA ASP A 47 -10.15 10.74 -7.65
C ASP A 47 -10.11 11.87 -8.71
N LYS A 48 -10.74 13.00 -8.37
CA LYS A 48 -10.80 14.20 -9.23
C LYS A 48 -9.43 14.81 -9.52
N ASP A 49 -8.44 14.63 -8.65
CA ASP A 49 -7.08 15.15 -8.79
C ASP A 49 -6.15 14.12 -9.44
N GLY A 50 -6.65 12.91 -9.70
CA GLY A 50 -5.91 11.82 -10.33
C GLY A 50 -5.12 10.97 -9.33
N VAL A 51 -5.38 11.14 -8.03
CA VAL A 51 -4.76 10.35 -6.95
C VAL A 51 -5.40 8.96 -6.93
N HIS A 52 -4.56 7.95 -6.72
CA HIS A 52 -5.00 6.56 -6.61
C HIS A 52 -5.90 6.33 -5.39
N VAL A 53 -6.99 5.60 -5.59
CA VAL A 53 -7.98 5.30 -4.56
C VAL A 53 -8.04 3.80 -4.27
N ARG A 54 -8.28 3.00 -5.31
CA ARG A 54 -8.53 1.55 -5.17
C ARG A 54 -8.05 0.81 -6.41
N THR A 55 -7.36 -0.30 -6.21
CA THR A 55 -7.10 -1.30 -7.24
C THR A 55 -8.27 -2.28 -7.27
N LEU A 56 -8.90 -2.44 -8.44
CA LEU A 56 -10.05 -3.34 -8.62
C LEU A 56 -9.67 -4.63 -9.35
N LEU A 57 -8.80 -4.54 -10.36
CA LEU A 57 -8.27 -5.69 -11.08
C LEU A 57 -6.76 -5.53 -11.24
N SER A 58 -6.03 -6.63 -11.06
CA SER A 58 -4.59 -6.71 -11.30
C SER A 58 -4.33 -7.80 -12.32
N ALA A 59 -4.10 -7.41 -13.57
CA ALA A 59 -3.87 -8.31 -14.71
C ALA A 59 -4.86 -9.49 -14.75
N LYS A 60 -6.15 -9.21 -14.62
CA LYS A 60 -7.19 -10.24 -14.61
C LYS A 60 -7.58 -10.62 -16.04
N PRO A 61 -7.75 -11.91 -16.37
CA PRO A 61 -8.24 -12.33 -17.68
C PRO A 61 -9.63 -11.74 -17.97
N VAL A 62 -9.85 -11.28 -19.19
CA VAL A 62 -11.13 -10.75 -19.68
C VAL A 62 -11.41 -11.22 -21.11
N GLU A 63 -12.69 -11.27 -21.47
CA GLU A 63 -13.17 -11.40 -22.84
C GLU A 63 -13.52 -10.01 -23.41
N LYS A 64 -13.65 -9.89 -24.73
CA LYS A 64 -14.02 -8.63 -25.40
C LYS A 64 -15.39 -8.12 -24.95
N GLY A 65 -15.51 -6.80 -24.80
CA GLY A 65 -16.77 -6.07 -24.65
C GLY A 65 -16.98 -5.46 -23.26
N ALA A 66 -18.21 -5.00 -23.01
CA ALA A 66 -18.59 -4.27 -21.81
C ALA A 66 -18.72 -5.19 -20.58
N GLN A 67 -18.11 -4.77 -19.48
CA GLN A 67 -18.02 -5.53 -18.23
C GLN A 67 -18.16 -4.59 -17.02
N SER A 68 -18.40 -5.15 -15.83
CA SER A 68 -18.43 -4.37 -14.59
C SER A 68 -17.84 -5.11 -13.40
N VAL A 69 -17.11 -4.39 -12.55
CA VAL A 69 -16.56 -4.89 -11.27
C VAL A 69 -17.28 -4.20 -10.10
N PRO A 70 -17.74 -4.94 -9.07
CA PRO A 70 -18.30 -4.31 -7.89
C PRO A 70 -17.22 -3.60 -7.07
N TRP A 71 -17.48 -2.37 -6.65
CA TRP A 71 -16.68 -1.62 -5.70
C TRP A 71 -17.47 -1.37 -4.41
N ASP A 72 -16.79 -1.53 -3.28
CA ASP A 72 -17.34 -1.40 -1.93
C ASP A 72 -17.31 0.04 -1.37
N GLY A 73 -16.82 1.02 -2.15
CA GLY A 73 -16.69 2.40 -1.69
C GLY A 73 -15.50 2.62 -0.74
N THR A 74 -14.49 1.73 -0.76
CA THR A 74 -13.30 1.85 0.10
C THR A 74 -12.01 2.00 -0.70
N THR A 75 -10.95 2.48 -0.04
CA THR A 75 -9.57 2.50 -0.57
C THR A 75 -8.93 1.11 -0.53
N ASP A 76 -7.72 0.94 -1.06
CA ASP A 76 -6.96 -0.33 -0.91
C ASP A 76 -6.71 -0.72 0.56
N LEU A 77 -6.78 0.23 1.49
CA LEU A 77 -6.63 -0.02 2.94
C LEU A 77 -7.98 -0.34 3.62
N GLY A 78 -9.07 -0.46 2.87
CA GLY A 78 -10.40 -0.72 3.42
C GLY A 78 -11.05 0.51 4.10
N VAL A 79 -10.48 1.70 3.91
CA VAL A 79 -11.03 2.94 4.48
C VAL A 79 -12.14 3.46 3.56
N PRO A 80 -13.35 3.77 4.08
CA PRO A 80 -14.41 4.37 3.29
C PRO A 80 -13.97 5.69 2.65
N VAL A 81 -14.34 5.91 1.39
CA VAL A 81 -14.09 7.18 0.71
C VAL A 81 -15.30 8.09 0.74
N GLY A 82 -15.07 9.40 0.61
CA GLY A 82 -16.15 10.39 0.54
C GLY A 82 -17.02 10.19 -0.70
N ALA A 83 -18.27 10.67 -0.64
CA ALA A 83 -19.11 10.73 -1.83
C ALA A 83 -18.48 11.65 -2.88
N GLY A 84 -18.47 11.23 -4.15
CA GLY A 84 -17.88 12.02 -5.21
C GLY A 84 -17.76 11.27 -6.54
N THR A 85 -17.15 11.95 -7.51
CA THR A 85 -16.85 11.37 -8.82
C THR A 85 -15.47 10.72 -8.81
N TYR A 86 -15.44 9.46 -9.23
CA TYR A 86 -14.21 8.68 -9.42
C TYR A 86 -14.08 8.32 -10.89
N ARG A 87 -12.84 8.24 -11.37
CA ARG A 87 -12.54 7.87 -12.75
C ARG A 87 -11.80 6.54 -12.77
N VAL A 88 -12.10 5.75 -13.79
CA VAL A 88 -11.37 4.51 -14.07
C VAL A 88 -10.09 4.86 -14.82
N LYS A 89 -8.97 4.33 -14.35
CA LYS A 89 -7.75 4.15 -15.16
C LYS A 89 -7.56 2.65 -15.39
N ALA A 90 -7.37 2.27 -16.64
CA ALA A 90 -7.20 0.88 -17.03
C ALA A 90 -6.03 0.71 -18.00
N VAL A 91 -5.41 -0.46 -17.95
CA VAL A 91 -4.43 -0.93 -18.92
C VAL A 91 -4.87 -2.31 -19.40
N PHE A 92 -4.87 -2.51 -20.71
CA PHE A 92 -5.17 -3.79 -21.35
C PHE A 92 -3.89 -4.42 -21.89
N PHE A 93 -3.78 -5.73 -21.74
CA PHE A 93 -2.67 -6.53 -22.27
C PHE A 93 -3.24 -7.67 -23.10
N GLU A 94 -2.74 -7.87 -24.32
CA GLU A 94 -3.13 -9.02 -25.16
C GLU A 94 -2.61 -10.33 -24.56
N THR A 95 -1.44 -10.29 -23.93
CA THR A 95 -0.78 -11.41 -23.24
C THR A 95 -0.64 -11.11 -21.74
N PRO A 96 -0.52 -12.12 -20.86
CA PRO A 96 -0.36 -11.85 -19.44
C PRO A 96 0.95 -11.11 -19.20
N PRO A 97 0.96 -10.02 -18.41
CA PRO A 97 2.20 -9.34 -18.06
C PRO A 97 3.08 -10.28 -17.23
N SER A 98 4.36 -10.37 -17.59
CA SER A 98 5.40 -11.05 -16.83
C SER A 98 6.33 -10.04 -16.18
N LEU A 99 6.93 -10.44 -15.06
CA LEU A 99 7.96 -9.66 -14.38
C LEU A 99 9.23 -10.50 -14.31
N ASP A 100 10.30 -9.99 -14.90
CA ASP A 100 11.63 -10.56 -14.72
C ASP A 100 12.33 -9.83 -13.57
N PHE A 101 12.74 -10.60 -12.58
CA PHE A 101 13.60 -10.07 -11.53
C PHE A 101 15.01 -9.86 -12.10
N VAL A 102 15.40 -8.60 -12.30
CA VAL A 102 16.74 -8.24 -12.81
C VAL A 102 17.75 -8.22 -11.66
N MET A 103 17.53 -7.37 -10.65
CA MET A 103 18.37 -7.27 -9.46
C MET A 103 17.66 -6.49 -8.35
N LYS A 104 18.19 -6.55 -7.11
CA LYS A 104 17.81 -5.65 -6.01
C LYS A 104 18.80 -4.49 -5.94
N VAL A 105 18.33 -3.28 -6.21
CA VAL A 105 19.09 -2.05 -5.93
C VAL A 105 19.21 -1.91 -4.41
N GLY A 106 20.42 -1.68 -3.90
CA GLY A 106 20.63 -1.50 -2.45
C GLY A 106 20.96 -2.76 -1.64
N LYS A 107 21.25 -3.90 -2.29
CA LYS A 107 21.78 -5.09 -1.60
C LYS A 107 23.14 -5.48 -2.17
N SER A 108 24.18 -4.73 -1.82
CA SER A 108 25.55 -5.00 -2.31
C SER A 108 26.36 -5.91 -1.36
N GLY A 109 25.67 -6.67 -0.52
CA GLY A 109 26.25 -7.61 0.43
C GLY A 109 25.86 -9.06 0.13
N ASN A 110 26.85 -9.92 -0.12
CA ASN A 110 26.69 -11.37 -0.08
C ASN A 110 27.82 -11.97 0.76
N PRO A 111 27.58 -12.33 2.04
CA PRO A 111 26.30 -12.50 2.75
C PRO A 111 25.66 -11.18 3.24
N PRO A 112 24.42 -11.19 3.78
CA PRO A 112 23.77 -9.97 4.26
C PRO A 112 24.35 -9.42 5.59
N TRP A 113 25.44 -9.96 6.13
CA TRP A 113 26.16 -9.39 7.28
C TRP A 113 27.54 -8.90 6.83
N GLN A 114 28.16 -7.99 7.58
CA GLN A 114 29.52 -7.53 7.28
C GLN A 114 30.51 -8.70 7.29
N THR A 115 31.39 -8.73 6.29
CA THR A 115 32.49 -9.69 6.20
C THR A 115 33.82 -8.97 6.16
N ALA A 116 34.88 -9.63 6.64
CA ALA A 116 36.23 -9.07 6.69
C ALA A 116 36.79 -8.71 5.29
N ASP A 117 36.24 -9.30 4.23
CA ASP A 117 36.60 -9.03 2.83
C ASP A 117 35.77 -7.90 2.18
N GLY A 118 34.90 -7.24 2.95
CA GLY A 118 34.07 -6.11 2.49
C GLY A 118 32.94 -6.50 1.53
N LYS A 119 32.75 -7.79 1.24
CA LYS A 119 31.72 -8.27 0.30
C LYS A 119 30.35 -8.45 0.92
N GLY A 120 30.25 -8.41 2.25
CA GLY A 120 29.01 -8.50 3.00
C GLY A 120 28.55 -7.13 3.50
N SER A 121 27.23 -6.89 3.48
CA SER A 121 26.64 -5.64 3.97
C SER A 121 25.13 -5.76 4.17
N TRP A 122 24.67 -5.30 5.33
CA TRP A 122 23.28 -4.97 5.63
C TRP A 122 23.16 -3.44 5.51
N GLY A 123 22.38 -2.93 4.55
CA GLY A 123 22.16 -1.48 4.41
C GLY A 123 21.39 -0.91 5.60
N GLY A 124 20.05 -0.87 5.48
CA GLY A 124 19.14 -0.49 6.57
C GLY A 124 18.27 -1.66 7.03
N ASN A 125 18.05 -1.78 8.33
CA ASN A 125 17.18 -2.80 8.97
C ASN A 125 15.70 -2.42 8.86
N LEU A 126 15.35 -1.17 9.18
CA LEU A 126 13.96 -0.73 9.33
C LEU A 126 13.54 0.33 8.31
N GLY A 127 14.38 0.62 7.32
CA GLY A 127 14.12 1.68 6.36
C GLY A 127 14.80 1.42 5.02
N GLY A 128 14.11 1.76 3.93
CA GLY A 128 14.68 1.68 2.58
C GLY A 128 15.73 2.77 2.31
N PRO A 129 16.41 2.71 1.15
CA PRO A 129 17.27 3.79 0.68
C PRO A 129 16.49 5.11 0.64
N ALA A 130 17.06 6.16 1.23
CA ALA A 130 16.45 7.48 1.36
C ALA A 130 17.17 8.55 0.53
N GLY A 131 18.39 8.24 0.05
CA GLY A 131 19.16 9.15 -0.78
C GLY A 131 20.33 8.45 -1.45
N LEU A 132 20.81 9.06 -2.53
CA LEU A 132 21.96 8.61 -3.28
C LEU A 132 22.77 9.82 -3.76
N CYS A 133 24.09 9.68 -3.81
CA CYS A 133 24.98 10.62 -4.48
C CYS A 133 26.09 9.85 -5.22
N SER A 134 26.82 10.51 -6.10
CA SER A 134 27.96 9.92 -6.79
C SER A 134 29.16 10.86 -6.77
N ASN A 135 30.35 10.28 -6.74
CA ASN A 135 31.63 11.00 -6.91
C ASN A 135 32.29 10.72 -8.27
N GLY A 136 31.54 10.15 -9.22
CA GLY A 136 32.04 9.77 -10.55
C GLY A 136 32.82 8.44 -10.61
N LYS A 137 33.11 7.80 -9.47
CA LYS A 137 33.74 6.47 -9.37
C LYS A 137 32.88 5.44 -8.65
N SER A 138 31.95 5.91 -7.83
CA SER A 138 31.11 5.10 -6.97
C SER A 138 29.77 5.79 -6.76
N ILE A 139 28.78 5.00 -6.34
CA ILE A 139 27.50 5.49 -5.86
C ILE A 139 27.51 5.31 -4.34
N VAL A 140 27.16 6.36 -3.61
CA VAL A 140 26.95 6.30 -2.16
C VAL A 140 25.46 6.38 -1.92
N MET A 141 24.91 5.39 -1.22
CA MET A 141 23.51 5.39 -0.77
C MET A 141 23.41 5.59 0.73
N VAL A 142 22.32 6.19 1.17
CA VAL A 142 21.93 6.39 2.57
C VAL A 142 20.57 5.74 2.82
N TRP A 143 20.40 5.10 3.98
CA TRP A 143 19.16 4.44 4.40
C TRP A 143 18.40 5.26 5.43
N SER A 144 17.07 5.21 5.37
CA SER A 144 16.18 5.99 6.26
C SER A 144 16.18 5.51 7.71
N CYS A 145 16.54 4.26 7.97
CA CYS A 145 16.61 3.74 9.34
C CYS A 145 17.60 2.59 9.47
N VAL A 146 18.49 2.74 10.45
CA VAL A 146 19.45 1.75 10.89
C VAL A 146 19.29 1.56 12.39
N GLU A 147 19.09 0.33 12.80
CA GLU A 147 18.96 -0.06 14.21
C GLU A 147 20.06 -1.08 14.54
N ASP A 148 21.29 -0.72 14.19
CA ASP A 148 22.48 -1.46 14.58
C ASP A 148 23.63 -0.47 14.72
N HIS A 149 24.38 -0.61 15.80
CA HIS A 149 25.50 0.25 16.17
C HIS A 149 26.75 -0.03 15.31
N ALA A 150 26.79 -1.16 14.61
CA ALA A 150 27.91 -1.58 13.75
C ALA A 150 27.75 -1.17 12.27
N ILE A 151 26.60 -0.58 11.89
CA ILE A 151 26.35 -0.10 10.52
C ILE A 151 26.01 1.38 10.52
N THR A 152 26.58 2.11 9.56
CA THR A 152 26.44 3.57 9.46
C THR A 152 25.20 4.00 8.69
N GLY A 153 24.49 3.07 8.04
CA GLY A 153 23.39 3.40 7.13
C GLY A 153 23.83 4.17 5.90
N VAL A 154 25.13 4.19 5.62
CA VAL A 154 25.75 4.75 4.43
C VAL A 154 26.59 3.66 3.79
N GLN A 155 26.35 3.38 2.52
CA GLN A 155 27.10 2.37 1.78
C GLN A 155 27.60 2.95 0.48
N GLN A 156 28.92 2.89 0.29
CA GLN A 156 29.53 3.10 -1.00
C GLN A 156 29.47 1.79 -1.80
N MET A 157 29.10 1.91 -3.07
CA MET A 157 29.06 0.83 -4.03
C MET A 157 29.98 1.22 -5.18
N ASP A 158 30.90 0.33 -5.51
CA ASP A 158 31.72 0.48 -6.70
C ASP A 158 30.79 0.45 -7.92
N ALA A 159 31.04 1.37 -8.86
CA ALA A 159 30.26 1.52 -10.09
C ALA A 159 30.69 0.52 -11.17
#